data_AF-A1U7U5-F1
#
_entry.id   AF-A1U7U5-F1
#
_cell.length_a   1.000
_cell.length_b   1.000
_cell.length_c   1.000
_cell.angle_alpha   90.00
_cell.angle_beta   90.00
_cell.angle_gamma   90.00
#
_symmetry.space_group_name_H-M   'P 1'
#
loop_
_entity.id
_entity.type
_entity.pdbx_description
1 polymer ?
#
loop_
_entity_poly.entity_id
_entity_poly.type
_entity_poly.pdbx_seq_one_letter_code
_entity_poly.pdbx_strand_id
1 'polypeptide(L)'
;MRSTPKAASGKGGGFANPSAPIDGSYINILSSFLDATTDPMTSSSGLTNVDLAFLLNIPAQQLPLLRSAPSSMDVTDRRVQRNVPASEGSRTAGQSIKCIRPYHAILVRLYLRHPEYATLIPPRPSSAEVYELIQPFMRPAGQPWNNPEESRRRWFAQLFGRSLIISYKMLANDPTVQANRNNSRPVTHLQTLIMLRFAAEFRATYADFREKYLPPEEANNPLYIPQAQSWDILHERDSLTDWMDDGIYESFSYELTKRWSNWWDGKYMKTLEREARSRNLDLEDVLKTGQWKMDDEVSSFKDYPSDAMPITGADSSLLTSFRGFTGLSSSEFVWLLGISPKTFFMYRKRPNQRIDASVSILMRHLYHNPDDLDLFIRIPHEPAGLLERIQAIDPKFERKHFGVLLGAGPVAGYNMTKADSMVPAFARRAATLLARHLDTSDDIYWHLREAAEAEAKARGLSASQLWDNGTWHPSGHDDSEDDDSDQDDFGDD
;
A
#
# COMPACT_ATOMS: atom_id res chain seq x y z
N MET A 1 8.08 -17.65 -31.81
CA MET A 1 8.94 -18.30 -30.80
C MET A 1 9.89 -17.27 -30.21
N ARG A 2 9.49 -16.61 -29.10
CA ARG A 2 10.36 -15.72 -28.34
C ARG A 2 10.88 -16.49 -27.12
N SER A 3 12.19 -16.42 -26.89
CA SER A 3 12.86 -17.13 -25.81
C SER A 3 12.38 -16.62 -24.45
N THR A 4 11.87 -17.54 -23.62
CA THR A 4 11.84 -17.37 -22.16
C THR A 4 13.20 -16.86 -21.67
N PRO A 5 13.26 -15.83 -20.83
CA PRO A 5 14.52 -15.42 -20.22
C PRO A 5 15.04 -16.61 -19.41
N LYS A 6 16.18 -17.17 -19.82
CA LYS A 6 16.94 -18.08 -18.97
C LYS A 6 17.32 -17.31 -17.72
N ALA A 7 16.85 -17.79 -16.58
CA ALA A 7 17.33 -17.37 -15.27
C ALA A 7 18.86 -17.30 -15.31
N ALA A 8 19.40 -16.12 -15.05
CA ALA A 8 20.83 -15.87 -15.02
C ALA A 8 21.46 -16.72 -13.89
N SER A 9 22.01 -17.86 -14.26
CA SER A 9 22.87 -18.67 -13.41
C SER A 9 24.23 -17.98 -13.29
N GLY A 10 24.38 -17.14 -12.27
CA GLY A 10 25.66 -16.49 -11.96
C GLY A 10 25.63 -15.72 -10.65
N LYS A 11 26.08 -16.36 -9.54
CA LYS A 11 26.40 -15.74 -8.24
C LYS A 11 25.29 -14.90 -7.53
N GLY A 12 24.01 -15.19 -7.77
CA GLY A 12 22.88 -14.43 -7.17
C GLY A 12 22.02 -15.15 -6.11
N GLY A 13 22.27 -16.44 -5.81
CA GLY A 13 21.33 -17.28 -5.05
C GLY A 13 21.24 -17.03 -3.54
N GLY A 14 22.16 -16.27 -2.94
CA GLY A 14 22.21 -16.08 -1.47
C GLY A 14 21.24 -15.05 -0.91
N PHE A 15 20.78 -14.10 -1.74
CA PHE A 15 19.96 -12.97 -1.25
C PHE A 15 18.47 -13.29 -1.15
N ALA A 16 17.95 -14.16 -2.03
CA ALA A 16 16.53 -14.54 -2.03
C ALA A 16 16.16 -15.43 -0.83
N ASN A 17 17.12 -16.18 -0.29
CA ASN A 17 16.95 -17.06 0.88
C ASN A 17 18.05 -16.83 1.91
N PRO A 18 17.96 -15.75 2.72
CA PRO A 18 18.93 -15.47 3.77
C PRO A 18 19.07 -16.61 4.77
N SER A 19 20.30 -17.06 5.06
CA SER A 19 20.54 -18.13 6.04
C SER A 19 20.62 -17.62 7.49
N ALA A 20 20.93 -16.34 7.68
CA ALA A 20 21.01 -15.68 8.98
C ALA A 20 19.67 -15.01 9.35
N PRO A 21 19.40 -14.71 10.64
CA PRO A 21 18.24 -13.92 11.05
C PRO A 21 18.21 -12.58 10.31
N ILE A 22 17.02 -12.13 9.93
CA ILE A 22 16.91 -10.83 9.25
C ILE A 22 17.25 -9.70 10.23
N ASP A 23 18.19 -8.87 9.82
CA ASP A 23 18.56 -7.60 10.45
C ASP A 23 18.27 -6.41 9.50
N GLY A 24 18.69 -5.21 9.91
CA GLY A 24 18.47 -3.98 9.17
C GLY A 24 19.15 -3.94 7.80
N SER A 25 20.25 -4.67 7.61
CA SER A 25 20.99 -4.69 6.34
C SER A 25 20.12 -5.27 5.21
N TYR A 26 19.25 -6.22 5.53
CA TYR A 26 18.32 -6.83 4.58
C TYR A 26 17.22 -5.88 4.11
N ILE A 27 16.93 -4.78 4.83
CA ILE A 27 16.03 -3.74 4.31
C ILE A 27 16.68 -3.03 3.11
N ASN A 28 18.00 -2.83 3.13
CA ASN A 28 18.71 -2.25 1.98
C ASN A 28 18.79 -3.25 0.83
N ILE A 29 19.09 -4.52 1.12
CA ILE A 29 19.09 -5.60 0.13
C ILE A 29 17.72 -5.70 -0.53
N LEU A 30 16.64 -5.70 0.25
CA LEU A 30 15.27 -5.73 -0.26
C LEU A 30 14.97 -4.55 -1.17
N SER A 31 15.35 -3.34 -0.78
CA SER A 31 15.16 -2.13 -1.61
C SER A 31 15.83 -2.30 -2.97
N SER A 32 17.12 -2.68 -2.99
CA SER A 32 17.87 -2.86 -4.23
C SER A 32 17.38 -4.03 -5.06
N PHE A 33 16.94 -5.11 -4.42
CA PHE A 33 16.39 -6.28 -5.10
C PHE A 33 15.08 -5.95 -5.80
N LEU A 34 14.14 -5.33 -5.08
CA LEU A 34 12.84 -4.97 -5.65
C LEU A 34 12.99 -3.94 -6.77
N ASP A 35 13.86 -2.94 -6.60
CA ASP A 35 14.18 -1.97 -7.66
C ASP A 35 14.71 -2.64 -8.94
N ALA A 36 15.50 -3.71 -8.81
CA ALA A 36 16.03 -4.46 -9.94
C ALA A 36 14.99 -5.39 -10.60
N THR A 37 13.96 -5.82 -9.86
CA THR A 37 12.89 -6.68 -10.38
C THR A 37 11.75 -5.90 -11.04
N THR A 38 11.60 -4.61 -10.74
CA THR A 38 10.63 -3.75 -11.44
C THR A 38 11.02 -3.55 -12.89
N ASP A 39 10.07 -3.80 -13.81
CA ASP A 39 10.29 -3.57 -15.24
C ASP A 39 10.54 -2.07 -15.48
N PRO A 40 11.70 -1.69 -16.06
CA PRO A 40 12.00 -0.29 -16.37
C PRO A 40 10.98 0.34 -17.33
N MET A 41 10.19 -0.45 -18.08
CA MET A 41 9.11 0.07 -18.91
C MET A 41 7.87 0.50 -18.13
N THR A 42 7.61 -0.05 -16.94
CA THR A 42 6.39 0.23 -16.16
C THR A 42 6.62 1.14 -14.95
N SER A 43 7.86 1.28 -14.50
CA SER A 43 8.20 2.20 -13.40
C SER A 43 9.32 3.17 -13.77
N SER A 44 8.96 4.41 -14.12
CA SER A 44 9.91 5.51 -14.34
C SER A 44 10.63 5.99 -13.05
N SER A 45 10.24 5.47 -11.88
CA SER A 45 10.88 5.80 -10.61
C SER A 45 10.93 4.58 -9.69
N GLY A 46 12.12 4.26 -9.19
CA GLY A 46 12.33 3.17 -8.23
C GLY A 46 11.53 3.33 -6.93
N LEU A 47 11.59 2.30 -6.10
CA LEU A 47 11.03 2.28 -4.76
C LEU A 47 11.69 3.33 -3.89
N THR A 48 10.84 4.10 -3.24
CA THR A 48 11.27 5.11 -2.27
C THR A 48 11.23 4.51 -0.86
N ASN A 49 11.91 5.18 0.08
CA ASN A 49 11.84 4.85 1.50
C ASN A 49 10.41 4.81 2.05
N VAL A 50 9.50 5.63 1.52
CA VAL A 50 8.11 5.63 2.00
C VAL A 50 7.33 4.43 1.45
N ASP A 51 7.67 3.94 0.26
CA ASP A 51 7.07 2.72 -0.28
C ASP A 51 7.57 1.50 0.50
N LEU A 52 8.87 1.44 0.80
CA LEU A 52 9.43 0.38 1.62
C LEU A 52 8.84 0.40 3.04
N ALA A 53 8.65 1.59 3.62
CA ALA A 53 7.95 1.76 4.89
C ALA A 53 6.49 1.27 4.81
N PHE A 54 5.80 1.50 3.69
CA PHE A 54 4.46 0.99 3.45
C PHE A 54 4.44 -0.55 3.32
N LEU A 55 5.35 -1.14 2.54
CA LEU A 55 5.48 -2.59 2.35
C LEU A 55 5.79 -3.33 3.64
N LEU A 56 6.48 -2.70 4.59
CA LEU A 56 6.80 -3.32 5.88
C LEU A 56 5.86 -2.85 7.01
N ASN A 57 4.90 -1.98 6.70
CA ASN A 57 4.03 -1.28 7.66
C ASN A 57 4.79 -0.62 8.83
N ILE A 58 5.93 0.00 8.53
CA ILE A 58 6.79 0.71 9.46
C ILE A 58 6.53 2.21 9.30
N PRO A 59 6.39 3.01 10.38
CA PRO A 59 6.34 4.46 10.25
C PRO A 59 7.56 4.98 9.48
N ALA A 60 7.37 5.78 8.42
CA ALA A 60 8.46 6.20 7.52
C ALA A 60 9.67 6.85 8.22
N GLN A 61 9.45 7.52 9.36
CA GLN A 61 10.50 8.11 10.20
C GLN A 61 11.39 7.08 10.93
N GLN A 62 10.89 5.87 11.14
CA GLN A 62 11.60 4.79 11.83
C GLN A 62 12.46 3.96 10.87
N LEU A 63 12.14 3.95 9.57
CA LEU A 63 12.85 3.15 8.57
C LEU A 63 14.37 3.39 8.55
N PRO A 64 14.88 4.65 8.59
CA PRO A 64 16.33 4.88 8.61
C PRO A 64 17.04 4.24 9.79
N LEU A 65 16.38 4.19 10.95
CA LEU A 65 16.93 3.59 12.18
C LEU A 65 16.86 2.07 12.14
N LEU A 66 15.85 1.50 11.47
CA LEU A 66 15.73 0.06 11.31
C LEU A 66 16.71 -0.50 10.26
N ARG A 67 17.18 0.30 9.30
CA ARG A 67 18.18 -0.12 8.30
C ARG A 67 19.55 -0.49 8.88
N SER A 68 19.85 -0.08 10.10
CA SER A 68 21.08 -0.43 10.82
C SER A 68 20.80 -1.21 12.11
N ALA A 69 19.54 -1.62 12.32
CA ALA A 69 19.13 -2.29 13.54
C ALA A 69 19.53 -3.78 13.50
N PRO A 70 20.00 -4.37 14.61
CA PRO A 70 20.22 -5.81 14.68
C PRO A 70 18.90 -6.59 14.60
N SER A 71 18.99 -7.91 14.43
CA SER A 71 17.84 -8.78 14.61
C SER A 71 17.35 -8.70 16.06
N SER A 72 16.05 -8.90 16.30
CA SER A 72 15.56 -9.00 17.66
C SER A 72 16.14 -10.20 18.42
N MET A 73 16.71 -11.18 17.71
CA MET A 73 17.39 -12.32 18.32
C MET A 73 18.62 -11.89 19.14
N ASP A 74 19.33 -10.86 18.67
CA ASP A 74 20.59 -10.38 19.27
C ASP A 74 20.34 -9.27 20.31
N VAL A 75 19.07 -8.95 20.58
CA VAL A 75 18.67 -7.87 21.49
C VAL A 75 17.90 -8.45 22.66
N THR A 76 18.50 -8.38 23.84
CA THR A 76 17.81 -8.67 25.10
C THR A 76 16.81 -7.54 25.40
N ASP A 77 15.51 -7.86 25.33
CA ASP A 77 14.46 -6.94 25.73
C ASP A 77 14.48 -6.83 27.26
N ARG A 78 15.16 -5.81 27.80
CA ARG A 78 15.26 -5.59 29.27
C ARG A 78 13.91 -5.39 29.98
N ARG A 79 12.79 -5.39 29.25
CA ARG A 79 11.44 -5.52 29.83
C ARG A 79 11.16 -6.92 30.40
N VAL A 80 12.03 -7.89 30.15
CA VAL A 80 11.98 -9.25 30.71
C VAL A 80 12.93 -9.39 31.91
N GLN A 81 13.32 -8.30 32.58
CA GLN A 81 13.67 -8.42 34.00
C GLN A 81 12.35 -8.42 34.80
N ARG A 82 11.68 -9.57 34.86
CA ARG A 82 10.42 -9.76 35.62
C ARG A 82 10.57 -9.51 37.14
N ASN A 83 11.80 -9.35 37.63
CA ASN A 83 12.12 -9.17 39.06
C ASN A 83 12.43 -7.73 39.49
N VAL A 84 12.35 -6.73 38.61
CA VAL A 84 12.55 -5.33 39.02
C VAL A 84 11.19 -4.68 39.31
N PRO A 85 10.93 -4.21 40.54
CA PRO A 85 9.70 -3.50 40.88
C PRO A 85 9.47 -2.32 39.93
N ALA A 86 8.21 -2.10 39.51
CA ALA A 86 7.84 -1.01 38.60
C ALA A 86 8.27 0.40 39.08
N SER A 87 8.60 0.55 40.38
CA SER A 87 9.15 1.75 41.00
C SER A 87 10.63 2.03 40.68
N GLU A 88 11.39 1.02 40.27
CA GLU A 88 12.85 1.10 40.01
C GLU A 88 13.20 1.12 38.52
N GLY A 89 12.22 0.85 37.65
CA GLY A 89 12.37 0.95 36.20
C GLY A 89 12.57 2.39 35.74
N SER A 90 13.80 2.76 35.38
CA SER A 90 14.09 4.06 34.76
C SER A 90 13.32 4.19 33.42
N ARG A 91 12.36 5.13 33.37
CA ARG A 91 11.57 5.45 32.16
C ARG A 91 12.44 5.85 30.95
N THR A 92 13.66 6.34 31.18
CA THR A 92 14.63 6.68 30.13
C THR A 92 15.47 5.48 29.68
N ALA A 93 15.68 4.47 30.53
CA ALA A 93 16.39 3.23 30.20
C ALA A 93 15.49 2.15 29.55
N GLY A 94 14.16 2.32 29.57
CA GLY A 94 13.17 1.41 28.97
C GLY A 94 12.87 1.61 27.49
N GLN A 95 13.69 2.37 26.77
CA GLN A 95 13.61 2.42 25.30
C GLN A 95 14.16 1.09 24.76
N SER A 96 13.24 0.17 24.42
CA SER A 96 13.54 -1.02 23.59
C SER A 96 14.52 -0.60 22.49
N ILE A 97 15.72 -1.19 22.49
CA ILE A 97 16.66 -1.05 21.36
C ILE A 97 15.85 -1.35 20.09
N LYS A 98 15.96 -0.47 19.10
CA LYS A 98 15.30 -0.68 17.81
C LYS A 98 15.93 -1.90 17.16
N CYS A 99 15.11 -2.89 16.86
CA CYS A 99 15.52 -4.17 16.28
C CYS A 99 14.53 -4.61 15.20
N ILE A 100 14.98 -5.49 14.32
CA ILE A 100 14.11 -6.18 13.37
C ILE A 100 13.39 -7.31 14.09
N ARG A 101 12.13 -7.05 14.44
CA ARG A 101 11.20 -8.04 14.99
C ARG A 101 10.78 -9.08 13.94
N PRO A 102 10.31 -10.29 14.36
CA PRO A 102 9.96 -11.36 13.43
C PRO A 102 8.92 -10.98 12.38
N TYR A 103 7.92 -10.18 12.74
CA TYR A 103 6.90 -9.71 11.78
C TYR A 103 7.46 -8.83 10.65
N HIS A 104 8.56 -8.10 10.87
CA HIS A 104 9.27 -7.42 9.77
C HIS A 104 10.09 -8.43 8.96
N ALA A 105 10.78 -9.36 9.63
CA ALA A 105 11.64 -10.35 9.02
C ALA A 105 10.88 -11.26 8.04
N ILE A 106 9.69 -11.72 8.43
CA ILE A 106 8.81 -12.55 7.59
C ILE A 106 8.46 -11.80 6.30
N LEU A 107 8.08 -10.52 6.39
CA LEU A 107 7.77 -9.72 5.20
C LEU A 107 9.00 -9.52 4.31
N VAL A 108 10.16 -9.26 4.89
CA VAL A 108 11.42 -9.13 4.13
C VAL A 108 11.73 -10.43 3.38
N ARG A 109 11.64 -11.59 4.03
CA ARG A 109 11.84 -12.89 3.39
C ARG A 109 10.81 -13.16 2.30
N LEU A 110 9.55 -12.86 2.59
CA LEU A 110 8.46 -13.03 1.63
C LEU A 110 8.77 -12.24 0.35
N TYR A 111 9.09 -10.94 0.43
CA TYR A 111 9.34 -10.14 -0.76
C TYR A 111 10.67 -10.46 -1.46
N LEU A 112 11.70 -10.93 -0.74
CA LEU A 112 12.95 -11.39 -1.36
C LEU A 112 12.76 -12.67 -2.18
N ARG A 113 11.83 -13.53 -1.77
CA ARG A 113 11.55 -14.80 -2.44
C ARG A 113 10.40 -14.72 -3.45
N HIS A 114 9.41 -13.91 -3.14
CA HIS A 114 8.15 -13.72 -3.86
C HIS A 114 7.92 -12.21 -4.13
N PRO A 115 8.76 -11.58 -4.99
CA PRO A 115 8.65 -10.15 -5.29
C PRO A 115 7.31 -9.77 -5.94
N GLU A 116 6.58 -10.73 -6.51
CA GLU A 116 5.23 -10.52 -7.07
C GLU A 116 4.24 -9.96 -6.03
N TYR A 117 4.46 -10.17 -4.73
CA TYR A 117 3.62 -9.58 -3.67
C TYR A 117 3.94 -8.10 -3.39
N ALA A 118 5.05 -7.57 -3.89
CA ALA A 118 5.37 -6.14 -3.78
C ALA A 118 4.52 -5.27 -4.74
N THR A 119 3.78 -5.89 -5.68
CA THR A 119 2.82 -5.23 -6.58
C THR A 119 1.67 -4.52 -5.86
N LEU A 120 1.57 -4.68 -4.52
CA LEU A 120 0.80 -3.80 -3.65
C LEU A 120 1.10 -2.30 -3.87
N ILE A 121 2.32 -1.97 -4.29
CA ILE A 121 2.64 -0.63 -4.77
C ILE A 121 2.30 -0.61 -6.26
N PRO A 122 1.22 0.09 -6.66
CA PRO A 122 0.92 0.23 -8.07
C PRO A 122 2.06 0.98 -8.77
N PRO A 123 2.36 0.65 -10.04
CA PRO A 123 3.31 1.41 -10.83
C PRO A 123 2.94 2.90 -10.83
N ARG A 124 3.92 3.79 -10.95
CA ARG A 124 3.63 5.24 -11.01
C ARG A 124 3.46 5.64 -12.46
N PRO A 125 2.23 6.02 -12.89
CA PRO A 125 2.06 6.47 -14.25
C PRO A 125 2.76 7.82 -14.42
N SER A 126 3.42 8.00 -15.56
CA SER A 126 3.84 9.33 -15.98
C SER A 126 2.62 10.17 -16.34
N SER A 127 2.78 11.50 -16.30
CA SER A 127 1.71 12.40 -16.71
C SER A 127 1.34 12.25 -18.18
N ALA A 128 2.31 11.91 -19.03
CA ALA A 128 2.09 11.62 -20.44
C ALA A 128 1.24 10.35 -20.60
N GLU A 129 1.57 9.25 -19.90
CA GLU A 129 0.78 8.00 -19.97
C GLU A 129 -0.65 8.20 -19.48
N VAL A 130 -0.86 8.89 -18.36
CA VAL A 130 -2.22 9.21 -17.91
C VAL A 130 -2.94 10.01 -18.99
N TYR A 131 -2.31 11.07 -19.52
CA TYR A 131 -2.95 11.86 -20.56
C TYR A 131 -3.27 11.02 -21.79
N GLU A 132 -2.35 10.23 -22.33
CA GLU A 132 -2.57 9.44 -23.54
C GLU A 132 -3.65 8.37 -23.36
N LEU A 133 -3.60 7.62 -22.26
CA LEU A 133 -4.49 6.48 -22.04
C LEU A 133 -5.92 6.91 -21.73
N ILE A 134 -6.12 8.08 -21.11
CA ILE A 134 -7.45 8.48 -20.65
C ILE A 134 -7.92 9.87 -21.09
N GLN A 135 -7.13 10.67 -21.83
CA GLN A 135 -7.58 11.97 -22.36
C GLN A 135 -8.90 11.92 -23.14
N PRO A 136 -9.26 10.88 -23.92
CA PRO A 136 -10.55 10.86 -24.61
C PRO A 136 -11.68 10.93 -23.59
N PHE A 137 -11.40 10.50 -22.36
CA PHE A 137 -12.34 10.43 -21.28
C PHE A 137 -12.25 11.52 -20.22
N MET A 138 -11.28 12.43 -20.32
CA MET A 138 -11.11 13.56 -19.39
C MET A 138 -11.87 14.78 -19.90
N ARG A 139 -13.12 14.96 -19.45
CA ARG A 139 -13.99 16.09 -19.85
C ARG A 139 -14.73 16.70 -18.66
N PRO A 140 -15.27 17.92 -18.79
CA PRO A 140 -16.27 18.42 -17.86
C PRO A 140 -17.49 17.49 -17.81
N ALA A 141 -18.16 17.46 -16.65
CA ALA A 141 -19.34 16.63 -16.44
C ALA A 141 -20.46 17.00 -17.43
N GLY A 142 -21.12 15.99 -18.02
CA GLY A 142 -22.21 16.18 -18.97
C GLY A 142 -21.84 16.68 -20.38
N GLN A 143 -20.56 16.95 -20.67
CA GLN A 143 -20.13 17.27 -22.04
C GLN A 143 -19.97 16.01 -22.90
N PRO A 144 -20.09 16.10 -24.25
CA PRO A 144 -19.80 14.96 -25.11
C PRO A 144 -18.32 14.57 -25.08
N TRP A 145 -18.03 13.32 -25.46
CA TRP A 145 -16.66 12.91 -25.77
C TRP A 145 -16.22 13.66 -27.03
N ASN A 146 -15.14 14.42 -26.95
CA ASN A 146 -14.54 14.97 -28.17
C ASN A 146 -13.20 14.27 -28.41
N ASN A 147 -12.82 14.21 -29.68
CA ASN A 147 -11.48 13.84 -30.09
C ASN A 147 -10.45 14.70 -29.34
N PRO A 148 -9.28 14.14 -29.02
CA PRO A 148 -8.24 14.84 -28.27
C PRO A 148 -7.72 16.04 -29.09
N GLU A 149 -8.19 17.24 -28.75
CA GLU A 149 -7.58 18.48 -29.25
C GLU A 149 -6.31 18.80 -28.47
N GLU A 150 -5.27 19.26 -29.18
CA GLU A 150 -4.02 19.73 -28.58
C GLU A 150 -4.24 20.88 -27.56
N SER A 151 -5.32 21.64 -27.75
CA SER A 151 -5.81 22.69 -26.83
C SER A 151 -6.18 22.14 -25.44
N ARG A 152 -6.47 20.84 -25.31
CA ARG A 152 -6.89 20.20 -24.05
C ARG A 152 -5.74 19.90 -23.10
N ARG A 153 -4.50 19.84 -23.60
CA ARG A 153 -3.29 19.67 -22.77
C ARG A 153 -3.20 20.72 -21.67
N ARG A 154 -3.70 21.94 -21.92
CA ARG A 154 -3.68 23.04 -20.93
C ARG A 154 -4.51 22.77 -19.68
N TRP A 155 -5.47 21.84 -19.70
CA TRP A 155 -6.42 21.59 -18.61
C TRP A 155 -6.02 20.43 -17.70
N PHE A 156 -4.94 19.71 -18.03
CA PHE A 156 -4.59 18.45 -17.38
C PHE A 156 -4.25 18.62 -15.90
N ALA A 157 -3.34 19.54 -15.55
CA ALA A 157 -2.87 19.69 -14.18
C ALA A 157 -3.97 20.20 -13.23
N GLN A 158 -4.95 20.93 -13.74
CA GLN A 158 -6.07 21.46 -12.98
C GLN A 158 -6.93 20.37 -12.37
N LEU A 159 -7.05 19.21 -13.03
CA LEU A 159 -7.75 18.05 -12.47
C LEU A 159 -7.08 17.54 -11.20
N PHE A 160 -5.81 17.87 -10.99
CA PHE A 160 -4.99 17.41 -9.87
C PHE A 160 -4.67 18.49 -8.83
N GLY A 161 -5.43 19.60 -8.79
CA GLY A 161 -5.19 20.67 -7.83
C GLY A 161 -3.94 21.51 -8.15
N ARG A 162 -3.57 21.62 -9.44
CA ARG A 162 -2.40 22.37 -9.91
C ARG A 162 -2.78 23.42 -10.95
N SER A 163 -1.88 24.37 -11.19
CA SER A 163 -2.15 25.49 -12.11
C SER A 163 -1.93 25.10 -13.57
N LEU A 164 -2.58 25.84 -14.48
CA LEU A 164 -2.53 25.64 -15.93
C LEU A 164 -1.09 25.55 -16.48
N ILE A 165 -0.18 26.40 -15.97
CA ILE A 165 1.23 26.42 -16.41
C ILE A 165 1.92 25.09 -16.11
N ILE A 166 1.48 24.37 -15.07
CA ILE A 166 2.04 23.08 -14.70
C ILE A 166 1.61 21.99 -15.71
N SER A 167 0.46 22.12 -16.37
CA SER A 167 0.01 21.14 -17.39
C SER A 167 1.02 20.99 -18.52
N TYR A 168 1.54 22.10 -19.04
CA TYR A 168 2.57 22.06 -20.08
C TYR A 168 3.89 21.47 -19.60
N LYS A 169 4.21 21.61 -18.32
CA LYS A 169 5.42 21.01 -17.72
C LYS A 169 5.26 19.52 -17.50
N MET A 170 4.08 19.09 -17.04
CA MET A 170 3.72 17.68 -16.86
C MET A 170 3.70 16.92 -18.17
N LEU A 171 3.28 17.58 -19.26
CA LEU A 171 3.16 17.00 -20.61
C LEU A 171 4.29 17.46 -21.55
N ALA A 172 5.41 17.93 -21.00
CA ALA A 172 6.55 18.34 -21.81
C ALA A 172 7.20 17.10 -22.43
N ASN A 173 7.46 17.14 -23.74
CA ASN A 173 8.17 16.08 -24.45
C ASN A 173 9.69 16.12 -24.25
N ASP A 174 10.21 17.14 -23.57
CA ASP A 174 11.63 17.32 -23.32
C ASP A 174 12.10 16.38 -22.19
N PRO A 175 12.97 15.40 -22.48
CA PRO A 175 13.47 14.44 -21.48
C PRO A 175 14.20 15.12 -20.31
N THR A 176 14.82 16.29 -20.54
CA THR A 176 15.52 17.04 -19.48
C THR A 176 14.54 17.73 -18.54
N VAL A 177 13.37 18.13 -19.03
CA VAL A 177 12.29 18.69 -18.20
C VAL A 177 11.60 17.59 -17.39
N GLN A 178 11.40 16.42 -17.99
CA GLN A 178 10.82 15.25 -17.34
C GLN A 178 11.73 14.67 -16.25
N ALA A 179 13.02 14.49 -16.53
CA ALA A 179 13.98 13.91 -15.58
C ALA A 179 14.20 14.78 -14.32
N ASN A 180 14.05 16.10 -14.45
CA ASN A 180 14.33 17.05 -13.36
C ASN A 180 13.10 17.39 -12.50
N ARG A 181 11.89 16.93 -12.85
CA ARG A 181 10.67 17.31 -12.12
C ARG A 181 9.69 16.15 -11.96
N ASN A 182 9.84 15.47 -10.83
CA ASN A 182 8.82 14.56 -10.33
C ASN A 182 7.62 15.35 -9.79
N ASN A 183 6.41 14.92 -10.15
CA ASN A 183 5.18 15.40 -9.54
C ASN A 183 5.25 15.21 -8.01
N SER A 184 4.59 16.12 -7.28
CA SER A 184 4.35 15.88 -5.86
C SER A 184 3.54 14.60 -5.70
N ARG A 185 3.88 13.76 -4.73
CA ARG A 185 3.19 12.47 -4.51
C ARG A 185 1.66 12.51 -4.45
N PRO A 186 1.00 13.51 -3.84
CA PRO A 186 -0.46 13.52 -3.85
C PRO A 186 -1.03 13.65 -5.27
N VAL A 187 -0.35 14.40 -6.16
CA VAL A 187 -0.70 14.47 -7.58
C VAL A 187 -0.47 13.13 -8.26
N THR A 188 0.66 12.47 -8.01
CA THR A 188 0.92 11.13 -8.53
C THR A 188 -0.14 10.14 -8.05
N HIS A 189 -0.60 10.20 -6.80
CA HIS A 189 -1.67 9.33 -6.31
C HIS A 189 -3.04 9.67 -6.89
N LEU A 190 -3.36 10.93 -7.17
CA LEU A 190 -4.57 11.25 -7.94
C LEU A 190 -4.51 10.69 -9.37
N GLN A 191 -3.34 10.76 -10.01
CA GLN A 191 -3.09 10.15 -11.32
C GLN A 191 -3.23 8.62 -11.26
N THR A 192 -2.58 7.98 -10.27
CA THR A 192 -2.68 6.54 -10.03
C THR A 192 -4.11 6.10 -9.72
N LEU A 193 -4.87 6.86 -8.93
CA LEU A 193 -6.27 6.58 -8.59
C LEU A 193 -7.12 6.45 -9.86
N ILE A 194 -7.01 7.45 -10.74
CA ILE A 194 -7.73 7.49 -12.01
C ILE A 194 -7.36 6.28 -12.87
N MET A 195 -6.07 5.97 -12.98
CA MET A 195 -5.59 4.83 -13.77
C MET A 195 -6.07 3.50 -13.20
N LEU A 196 -5.97 3.30 -11.87
CA LEU A 196 -6.44 2.11 -11.18
C LEU A 196 -7.95 1.93 -11.36
N ARG A 197 -8.73 3.01 -11.26
CA ARG A 197 -10.17 2.93 -11.47
C ARG A 197 -10.50 2.55 -12.91
N PHE A 198 -9.90 3.23 -13.89
CA PHE A 198 -10.17 2.92 -15.29
C PHE A 198 -9.77 1.48 -15.63
N ALA A 199 -8.65 1.00 -15.09
CA ALA A 199 -8.23 -0.39 -15.22
C ALA A 199 -9.19 -1.37 -14.55
N ALA A 200 -9.79 -1.03 -13.41
CA ALA A 200 -10.81 -1.85 -12.76
C ALA A 200 -12.08 -1.97 -13.64
N GLU A 201 -12.55 -0.86 -14.20
CA GLU A 201 -13.69 -0.87 -15.14
C GLU A 201 -13.36 -1.64 -16.42
N PHE A 202 -12.15 -1.48 -16.96
CA PHE A 202 -11.66 -2.24 -18.10
C PHE A 202 -11.65 -3.74 -17.82
N ARG A 203 -11.04 -4.18 -16.71
CA ARG A 203 -10.99 -5.59 -16.30
C ARG A 203 -12.38 -6.19 -16.17
N ALA A 204 -13.28 -5.50 -15.47
CA ALA A 204 -14.65 -5.99 -15.26
C ALA A 204 -15.38 -6.14 -16.61
N THR A 205 -15.33 -5.10 -17.46
CA THR A 205 -15.98 -5.14 -18.78
C THR A 205 -15.35 -6.20 -19.67
N TYR A 206 -14.03 -6.35 -19.63
CA TYR A 206 -13.32 -7.35 -20.42
C TYR A 206 -13.67 -8.77 -19.99
N ALA A 207 -13.72 -9.04 -18.68
CA ALA A 207 -14.14 -10.33 -18.15
C ALA A 207 -15.56 -10.70 -18.60
N ASP A 208 -16.52 -9.76 -18.49
CA ASP A 208 -17.91 -9.95 -18.93
C ASP A 208 -18.00 -10.30 -20.43
N PHE A 209 -17.25 -9.58 -21.26
CA PHE A 209 -17.26 -9.81 -22.72
C PHE A 209 -16.53 -11.09 -23.12
N ARG A 210 -15.43 -11.40 -22.45
CA ARG A 210 -14.67 -12.63 -22.66
C ARG A 210 -15.52 -13.85 -22.33
N GLU A 211 -16.21 -13.86 -21.19
CA GLU A 211 -17.11 -14.95 -20.81
C GLU A 211 -18.26 -15.13 -21.81
N LYS A 212 -18.81 -14.01 -22.31
CA LYS A 212 -19.99 -14.02 -23.17
C LYS A 212 -19.71 -14.35 -24.64
N TYR A 213 -18.60 -13.86 -25.19
CA TYR A 213 -18.36 -13.86 -26.63
C TYR A 213 -17.09 -14.60 -27.07
N LEU A 214 -16.11 -14.83 -26.18
CA LEU A 214 -14.89 -15.55 -26.57
C LEU A 214 -15.21 -17.04 -26.80
N PRO A 215 -14.86 -17.63 -27.94
CA PRO A 215 -15.06 -19.05 -28.18
C PRO A 215 -14.38 -19.92 -27.11
N PRO A 216 -15.00 -21.02 -26.64
CA PRO A 216 -14.42 -21.88 -25.60
C PRO A 216 -13.03 -22.44 -25.96
N GLU A 217 -12.75 -22.62 -27.24
CA GLU A 217 -11.46 -23.11 -27.75
C GLU A 217 -10.32 -22.11 -27.48
N GLU A 218 -10.64 -20.80 -27.48
CA GLU A 218 -9.70 -19.70 -27.21
C GLU A 218 -9.66 -19.31 -25.72
N ALA A 219 -10.53 -19.89 -24.88
CA ALA A 219 -10.67 -19.52 -23.48
C ALA A 219 -9.42 -19.77 -22.62
N ASN A 220 -8.48 -20.59 -23.09
CA ASN A 220 -7.18 -20.81 -22.42
C ASN A 220 -6.00 -20.19 -23.18
N ASN A 221 -6.26 -19.41 -24.25
CA ASN A 221 -5.19 -18.77 -25.00
C ASN A 221 -4.51 -17.69 -24.13
N PRO A 222 -3.19 -17.80 -23.87
CA PRO A 222 -2.46 -16.85 -23.04
C PRO A 222 -2.52 -15.40 -23.54
N LEU A 223 -2.76 -15.19 -24.85
CA LEU A 223 -2.89 -13.85 -25.44
C LEU A 223 -4.12 -13.08 -24.92
N TYR A 224 -5.16 -13.80 -24.47
CA TYR A 224 -6.43 -13.23 -24.00
C TYR A 224 -6.61 -13.38 -22.48
N ILE A 225 -5.52 -13.65 -21.78
CA ILE A 225 -5.47 -13.74 -20.32
C ILE A 225 -4.64 -12.56 -19.83
N PRO A 226 -5.24 -11.62 -19.08
CA PRO A 226 -4.51 -10.48 -18.52
C PRO A 226 -3.31 -10.94 -17.70
N GLN A 227 -2.13 -10.38 -17.96
CA GLN A 227 -0.90 -10.71 -17.24
C GLN A 227 -0.63 -9.71 -16.13
N ALA A 228 -0.79 -8.42 -16.42
CA ALA A 228 -0.71 -7.34 -15.46
C ALA A 228 -1.74 -7.52 -14.33
N GLN A 229 -1.38 -7.09 -13.11
CA GLN A 229 -2.27 -7.14 -11.92
C GLN A 229 -2.76 -5.75 -11.47
N SER A 230 -2.21 -4.66 -12.02
CA SER A 230 -2.53 -3.28 -11.65
C SER A 230 -3.15 -2.52 -12.83
N TRP A 231 -2.94 -1.21 -12.89
CA TRP A 231 -3.40 -0.37 -13.99
C TRP A 231 -2.62 -0.56 -15.30
N ASP A 232 -1.44 -1.16 -15.21
CA ASP A 232 -0.56 -1.52 -16.33
C ASP A 232 -1.21 -2.48 -17.34
N ILE A 233 -2.32 -3.14 -16.98
CA ILE A 233 -3.17 -3.86 -17.94
C ILE A 233 -3.66 -2.99 -19.10
N LEU A 234 -3.74 -1.67 -18.91
CA LEU A 234 -4.15 -0.75 -19.97
C LEU A 234 -3.15 -0.73 -21.13
N HIS A 235 -1.89 -1.13 -20.92
CA HIS A 235 -0.92 -1.35 -22.01
C HIS A 235 -1.18 -2.64 -22.79
N GLU A 236 -1.87 -3.62 -22.19
CA GLU A 236 -2.26 -4.88 -22.82
C GLU A 236 -3.59 -4.75 -23.58
N ARG A 237 -4.29 -3.61 -23.46
CA ARG A 237 -5.66 -3.41 -23.96
C ARG A 237 -5.82 -3.90 -25.40
N ASP A 238 -4.99 -3.40 -26.30
CA ASP A 238 -5.15 -3.65 -27.73
C ASP A 238 -4.95 -5.16 -28.04
N SER A 239 -3.96 -5.81 -27.41
CA SER A 239 -3.78 -7.28 -27.53
C SER A 239 -4.91 -8.08 -26.91
N LEU A 240 -5.46 -7.62 -25.78
CA LEU A 240 -6.56 -8.31 -25.09
C LEU A 240 -7.86 -8.24 -25.89
N THR A 241 -8.07 -7.17 -26.69
CA THR A 241 -9.29 -6.94 -27.46
C THR A 241 -9.20 -7.32 -28.95
N ASP A 242 -8.03 -7.75 -29.44
CA ASP A 242 -7.77 -8.02 -30.88
C ASP A 242 -8.64 -9.15 -31.47
N TRP A 243 -9.21 -10.02 -30.63
CA TRP A 243 -10.14 -11.07 -31.07
C TRP A 243 -11.58 -10.58 -31.28
N MET A 244 -11.91 -9.37 -30.81
CA MET A 244 -13.26 -8.82 -30.93
C MET A 244 -13.46 -8.32 -32.37
N ASP A 245 -14.51 -8.79 -33.04
CA ASP A 245 -14.94 -8.15 -34.27
C ASP A 245 -15.48 -6.73 -34.01
N ASP A 246 -15.66 -5.95 -35.09
CA ASP A 246 -16.09 -4.55 -35.00
C ASP A 246 -17.37 -4.37 -34.15
N GLY A 247 -18.35 -5.28 -34.28
CA GLY A 247 -19.62 -5.18 -33.55
C GLY A 247 -19.48 -5.47 -32.06
N ILE A 248 -18.67 -6.46 -31.71
CA ILE A 248 -18.34 -6.79 -30.32
C ILE A 248 -17.52 -5.65 -29.71
N TYR A 249 -16.52 -5.14 -30.44
CA TYR A 249 -15.65 -4.07 -29.97
C TYR A 249 -16.40 -2.75 -29.77
N GLU A 250 -17.33 -2.39 -30.66
CA GLU A 250 -18.20 -1.23 -30.47
C GLU A 250 -19.05 -1.37 -29.21
N SER A 251 -19.64 -2.55 -28.98
CA SER A 251 -20.44 -2.84 -27.79
C SER A 251 -19.60 -2.79 -26.51
N PHE A 252 -18.39 -3.35 -26.55
CA PHE A 252 -17.41 -3.32 -25.46
C PHE A 252 -17.03 -1.87 -25.11
N SER A 253 -16.65 -1.10 -26.13
CA SER A 253 -16.24 0.28 -26.00
C SER A 253 -17.36 1.14 -25.43
N TYR A 254 -18.60 0.93 -25.86
CA TYR A 254 -19.78 1.62 -25.34
C TYR A 254 -19.99 1.34 -23.84
N GLU A 255 -19.96 0.07 -23.41
CA GLU A 255 -20.19 -0.29 -22.01
C GLU A 255 -19.05 0.21 -21.10
N LEU A 256 -17.79 0.06 -21.54
CA LEU A 256 -16.64 0.61 -20.81
C LEU A 256 -16.75 2.12 -20.62
N THR A 257 -17.08 2.83 -21.70
CA THR A 257 -17.26 4.29 -21.72
C THR A 257 -18.38 4.75 -20.78
N LYS A 258 -19.48 3.98 -20.74
CA LYS A 258 -20.61 4.23 -19.85
C LYS A 258 -20.24 4.03 -18.38
N ARG A 259 -19.60 2.91 -18.04
CA ARG A 259 -19.12 2.63 -16.66
C ARG A 259 -18.14 3.70 -16.19
N TRP A 260 -17.18 4.06 -17.04
CA TRP A 260 -16.24 5.12 -16.76
C TRP A 260 -16.91 6.49 -16.55
N SER A 261 -17.84 6.89 -17.43
CA SER A 261 -18.59 8.14 -17.27
C SER A 261 -19.30 8.23 -15.93
N ASN A 262 -19.93 7.13 -15.50
CA ASN A 262 -20.64 7.09 -14.23
C ASN A 262 -19.71 7.37 -13.05
N TRP A 263 -18.50 6.81 -13.06
CA TRP A 263 -17.50 7.12 -12.03
C TRP A 263 -16.93 8.54 -12.17
N TRP A 264 -16.51 8.91 -13.38
CA TRP A 264 -15.88 10.20 -13.65
C TRP A 264 -16.80 11.36 -13.29
N ASP A 265 -18.00 11.40 -13.88
CA ASP A 265 -18.98 12.47 -13.66
C ASP A 265 -19.61 12.36 -12.27
N GLY A 266 -19.92 11.13 -11.82
CA GLY A 266 -20.67 10.87 -10.58
C GLY A 266 -19.85 10.96 -9.30
N LYS A 267 -18.54 10.74 -9.36
CA LYS A 267 -17.64 10.66 -8.18
C LYS A 267 -16.47 11.63 -8.27
N TYR A 268 -15.64 11.54 -9.32
CA TYR A 268 -14.41 12.33 -9.39
C TYR A 268 -14.67 13.82 -9.64
N MET A 269 -15.45 14.16 -10.66
CA MET A 269 -15.81 15.55 -10.96
C MET A 269 -16.62 16.20 -9.83
N LYS A 270 -17.51 15.46 -9.17
CA LYS A 270 -18.19 15.94 -7.94
C LYS A 270 -17.22 16.20 -6.80
N THR A 271 -16.12 15.44 -6.71
CA THR A 271 -15.07 15.71 -5.72
C THR A 271 -14.41 17.06 -6.01
N LEU A 272 -14.06 17.32 -7.27
CA LEU A 272 -13.47 18.60 -7.69
C LEU A 272 -14.43 19.76 -7.44
N GLU A 273 -15.73 19.58 -7.70
CA GLU A 273 -16.76 20.57 -7.41
C GLU A 273 -16.84 20.89 -5.92
N ARG A 274 -16.90 19.86 -5.05
CA ARG A 274 -16.89 20.04 -3.60
C ARG A 274 -15.62 20.71 -3.10
N GLU A 275 -14.46 20.38 -3.70
CA GLU A 275 -13.21 21.04 -3.36
C GLU A 275 -13.24 22.53 -3.76
N ALA A 276 -13.70 22.87 -4.95
CA ALA A 276 -13.83 24.25 -5.42
C ALA A 276 -14.74 25.05 -4.47
N ARG A 277 -15.91 24.50 -4.13
CA ARG A 277 -16.84 25.10 -3.14
C ARG A 277 -16.19 25.29 -1.77
N SER A 278 -15.41 24.32 -1.30
CA SER A 278 -14.68 24.43 -0.02
C SER A 278 -13.64 25.56 0.00
N ARG A 279 -13.26 26.06 -1.18
CA ARG A 279 -12.33 27.16 -1.40
C ARG A 279 -13.00 28.46 -1.80
N ASN A 280 -14.34 28.51 -1.83
CA ASN A 280 -15.13 29.63 -2.35
C ASN A 280 -14.83 29.95 -3.83
N LEU A 281 -14.60 28.89 -4.61
CA LEU A 281 -14.30 28.98 -6.04
C LEU A 281 -15.40 28.26 -6.84
N ASP A 282 -15.59 28.71 -8.08
CA ASP A 282 -16.37 27.97 -9.07
C ASP A 282 -15.49 26.93 -9.79
N LEU A 283 -16.02 25.73 -10.03
CA LEU A 283 -15.25 24.66 -10.65
C LEU A 283 -14.88 25.00 -12.10
N GLU A 284 -15.78 25.62 -12.87
CA GLU A 284 -15.54 25.96 -14.27
C GLU A 284 -14.39 26.97 -14.39
N ASP A 285 -14.38 27.96 -13.52
CA ASP A 285 -13.30 28.96 -13.43
C ASP A 285 -11.97 28.34 -12.98
N VAL A 286 -12.01 27.41 -12.03
CA VAL A 286 -10.80 26.71 -11.57
C VAL A 286 -10.24 25.80 -12.67
N LEU A 287 -11.09 25.12 -13.45
CA LEU A 287 -10.61 24.32 -14.58
C LEU A 287 -9.98 25.21 -15.67
N LYS A 288 -10.55 26.40 -15.93
CA LYS A 288 -10.01 27.38 -16.88
C LYS A 288 -8.67 27.96 -16.44
N THR A 289 -8.56 28.38 -15.19
CA THR A 289 -7.42 29.17 -14.68
C THR A 289 -6.35 28.33 -13.98
N GLY A 290 -6.75 27.21 -13.39
CA GLY A 290 -5.94 26.38 -12.50
C GLY A 290 -5.64 27.01 -11.14
N GLN A 291 -6.37 28.06 -10.75
CA GLN A 291 -6.16 28.75 -9.48
C GLN A 291 -6.88 28.04 -8.33
N TRP A 292 -6.30 26.94 -7.85
CA TRP A 292 -6.79 26.22 -6.66
C TRP A 292 -6.37 26.86 -5.33
N LYS A 293 -5.48 27.87 -5.37
CA LYS A 293 -4.94 28.46 -4.15
C LYS A 293 -5.93 29.45 -3.57
N MET A 294 -6.26 29.28 -2.30
CA MET A 294 -7.05 30.23 -1.51
C MET A 294 -6.31 30.47 -0.20
N ASP A 295 -5.73 31.67 -0.07
CA ASP A 295 -4.89 32.03 1.07
C ASP A 295 -5.69 32.54 2.28
N ASP A 296 -6.96 32.89 2.07
CA ASP A 296 -7.83 33.38 3.13
C ASP A 296 -8.08 32.28 4.18
N GLU A 297 -8.02 32.69 5.44
CA GLU A 297 -8.34 31.82 6.56
C GLU A 297 -9.83 31.46 6.58
N VAL A 298 -10.13 30.26 7.06
CA VAL A 298 -11.49 29.80 7.28
C VAL A 298 -11.98 30.41 8.60
N SER A 299 -12.87 31.39 8.52
CA SER A 299 -13.48 32.08 9.66
C SER A 299 -14.56 31.24 10.35
N SER A 300 -15.36 30.48 9.60
CA SER A 300 -16.46 29.65 10.09
C SER A 300 -16.67 28.44 9.20
N PHE A 301 -16.72 27.23 9.79
CA PHE A 301 -17.08 26.01 9.06
C PHE A 301 -18.58 25.90 8.77
N LYS A 302 -19.42 26.67 9.47
CA LYS A 302 -20.89 26.64 9.32
C LYS A 302 -21.36 27.21 7.98
N ASP A 303 -20.49 27.95 7.32
CA ASP A 303 -20.79 28.65 6.06
C ASP A 303 -20.70 27.68 4.86
N TYR A 304 -20.22 26.45 5.09
CA TYR A 304 -20.00 25.45 4.05
C TYR A 304 -20.98 24.28 4.22
N PRO A 305 -21.49 23.72 3.10
CA PRO A 305 -22.20 22.45 3.12
C PRO A 305 -21.36 21.34 3.76
N SER A 306 -22.03 20.35 4.38
CA SER A 306 -21.36 19.25 5.09
C SER A 306 -20.42 18.44 4.20
N ASP A 307 -20.72 18.29 2.91
CA ASP A 307 -19.90 17.56 1.93
C ASP A 307 -18.83 18.43 1.25
N ALA A 308 -18.85 19.73 1.49
CA ALA A 308 -17.90 20.71 0.96
C ALA A 308 -17.19 21.51 2.06
N MET A 309 -17.15 21.01 3.30
CA MET A 309 -16.40 21.65 4.38
C MET A 309 -14.91 21.80 4.03
N PRO A 310 -14.26 22.94 4.31
CA PRO A 310 -12.84 23.14 4.09
C PRO A 310 -12.02 22.12 4.87
N ILE A 311 -11.00 21.53 4.23
CA ILE A 311 -10.05 20.67 4.94
C ILE A 311 -8.89 21.53 5.41
N THR A 312 -8.78 21.71 6.72
CA THR A 312 -7.75 22.52 7.38
C THR A 312 -6.94 21.72 8.38
N GLY A 313 -6.05 22.40 9.12
CA GLY A 313 -5.31 21.83 10.25
C GLY A 313 -6.10 21.63 11.55
N ALA A 314 -7.37 22.04 11.64
CA ALA A 314 -8.14 22.00 12.90
C ALA A 314 -8.41 20.58 13.42
N ASP A 315 -8.68 20.44 14.73
CA ASP A 315 -9.00 19.14 15.36
C ASP A 315 -10.28 18.52 14.80
N SER A 316 -11.26 19.36 14.45
CA SER A 316 -12.53 18.97 13.85
C SER A 316 -12.46 18.74 12.34
N SER A 317 -11.34 19.06 11.70
CA SER A 317 -11.17 18.93 10.25
C SER A 317 -11.03 17.46 9.83
N LEU A 318 -11.45 17.16 8.60
CA LEU A 318 -11.25 15.85 7.99
C LEU A 318 -9.78 15.41 8.05
N LEU A 319 -8.80 16.34 7.97
CA LEU A 319 -7.38 16.00 8.11
C LEU A 319 -7.08 15.16 9.37
N THR A 320 -7.71 15.52 10.49
CA THR A 320 -7.47 14.90 11.80
C THR A 320 -8.25 13.59 11.95
N SER A 321 -9.50 13.55 11.46
CA SER A 321 -10.38 12.38 11.61
C SER A 321 -10.19 11.31 10.52
N PHE A 322 -9.58 11.65 9.37
CA PHE A 322 -9.50 10.77 8.20
C PHE A 322 -8.88 9.40 8.51
N ARG A 323 -7.79 9.36 9.27
CA ARG A 323 -7.15 8.08 9.65
C ARG A 323 -8.07 7.22 10.53
N GLY A 324 -8.83 7.84 11.42
CA GLY A 324 -9.80 7.13 12.27
C GLY A 324 -10.96 6.57 11.45
N PHE A 325 -11.50 7.38 10.53
CA PHE A 325 -12.59 6.97 9.63
C PHE A 325 -12.18 5.84 8.69
N THR A 326 -11.00 5.94 8.07
CA THR A 326 -10.47 4.94 7.14
C THR A 326 -9.82 3.75 7.84
N GLY A 327 -9.59 3.82 9.15
CA GLY A 327 -8.87 2.80 9.90
C GLY A 327 -7.41 2.60 9.48
N LEU A 328 -6.81 3.50 8.70
CA LEU A 328 -5.43 3.36 8.18
C LEU A 328 -4.36 3.38 9.27
N SER A 329 -3.26 2.66 9.05
CA SER A 329 -2.06 2.78 9.88
C SER A 329 -1.34 4.12 9.62
N SER A 330 -0.39 4.49 10.49
CA SER A 330 0.42 5.70 10.27
C SER A 330 1.24 5.65 8.98
N SER A 331 1.77 4.48 8.60
CA SER A 331 2.54 4.30 7.38
C SER A 331 1.66 4.33 6.14
N GLU A 332 0.50 3.68 6.19
CA GLU A 332 -0.51 3.72 5.13
C GLU A 332 -1.02 5.14 4.89
N PHE A 333 -1.36 5.87 5.95
CA PHE A 333 -1.82 7.25 5.86
C PHE A 333 -0.79 8.18 5.21
N VAL A 334 0.48 8.09 5.64
CA VAL A 334 1.58 8.88 5.07
C VAL A 334 1.86 8.50 3.62
N TRP A 335 1.82 7.21 3.30
CA TRP A 335 1.99 6.73 1.94
C TRP A 335 0.85 7.25 1.07
N LEU A 336 -0.40 6.90 1.37
CA LEU A 336 -1.59 7.25 0.61
C LEU A 336 -1.70 8.76 0.35
N LEU A 337 -1.59 9.59 1.38
CA LEU A 337 -1.74 11.04 1.21
C LEU A 337 -0.52 11.70 0.58
N GLY A 338 0.62 11.00 0.49
CA GLY A 338 1.85 11.54 -0.07
C GLY A 338 2.44 12.70 0.73
N ILE A 339 2.08 12.86 2.01
CA ILE A 339 2.56 13.92 2.90
C ILE A 339 3.50 13.36 3.97
N SER A 340 4.60 14.06 4.23
CA SER A 340 5.47 13.70 5.34
C SER A 340 4.78 13.97 6.70
N PRO A 341 5.16 13.28 7.79
CA PRO A 341 4.63 13.64 9.11
C PRO A 341 4.94 15.10 9.50
N LYS A 342 6.09 15.64 9.05
CA LYS A 342 6.41 17.06 9.23
C LYS A 342 5.37 17.96 8.55
N THR A 343 4.98 17.63 7.32
CA THR A 343 3.92 18.34 6.58
C THR A 343 2.57 18.24 7.29
N PHE A 344 2.21 17.04 7.77
CA PHE A 344 0.99 16.84 8.56
C PHE A 344 0.97 17.75 9.80
N PHE A 345 2.02 17.76 10.62
CA PHE A 345 2.08 18.63 11.80
C PHE A 345 2.18 20.12 11.45
N MET A 346 2.77 20.46 10.29
CA MET A 346 2.76 21.83 9.76
C MET A 346 1.34 22.32 9.49
N TYR A 347 0.49 21.49 8.86
CA TYR A 347 -0.92 21.82 8.69
C TYR A 347 -1.62 21.97 10.05
N ARG A 348 -1.39 21.05 10.98
CA ARG A 348 -2.00 21.08 12.33
C ARG A 348 -1.66 22.36 13.12
N LYS A 349 -0.50 22.97 12.88
CA LYS A 349 -0.11 24.26 13.49
C LYS A 349 -0.85 25.47 12.92
N ARG A 350 -1.59 25.31 11.82
CA ARG A 350 -2.34 26.36 11.13
C ARG A 350 -3.81 25.95 11.01
N PRO A 351 -4.57 25.91 12.12
CA PRO A 351 -5.88 25.29 12.18
C PRO A 351 -6.92 25.92 11.25
N ASN A 352 -6.78 27.22 10.93
CA ASN A 352 -7.72 27.95 10.08
C ASN A 352 -7.29 27.99 8.60
N GLN A 353 -6.10 27.48 8.26
CA GLN A 353 -5.62 27.49 6.89
C GLN A 353 -5.98 26.19 6.18
N ARG A 354 -6.43 26.31 4.93
CA ARG A 354 -6.70 25.17 4.06
C ARG A 354 -5.40 24.44 3.73
N ILE A 355 -5.47 23.11 3.64
CA ILE A 355 -4.33 22.31 3.18
C ILE A 355 -4.14 22.44 1.67
N ASP A 356 -3.03 21.88 1.16
CA ASP A 356 -2.76 21.84 -0.28
C ASP A 356 -3.90 21.16 -1.05
N ALA A 357 -4.26 21.74 -2.21
CA ALA A 357 -5.40 21.28 -2.99
C ALA A 357 -5.29 19.82 -3.43
N SER A 358 -4.11 19.36 -3.85
CA SER A 358 -3.96 17.96 -4.28
C SER A 358 -4.18 16.97 -3.14
N VAL A 359 -3.74 17.32 -1.92
CA VAL A 359 -3.99 16.51 -0.71
C VAL A 359 -5.48 16.55 -0.34
N SER A 360 -6.09 17.73 -0.38
CA SER A 360 -7.51 17.93 -0.07
C SER A 360 -8.42 17.16 -1.03
N ILE A 361 -8.16 17.23 -2.34
CA ILE A 361 -8.90 16.49 -3.38
C ILE A 361 -8.80 14.99 -3.12
N LEU A 362 -7.59 14.46 -2.88
CA LEU A 362 -7.40 13.03 -2.64
C LEU A 362 -8.14 12.57 -1.38
N MET A 363 -7.99 13.29 -0.27
CA MET A 363 -8.69 13.00 0.98
C MET A 363 -10.20 13.05 0.81
N ARG A 364 -10.72 14.10 0.17
CA ARG A 364 -12.15 14.28 -0.07
C ARG A 364 -12.71 13.18 -0.97
N HIS A 365 -11.97 12.80 -2.00
CA HIS A 365 -12.37 11.71 -2.90
C HIS A 365 -12.57 10.42 -2.13
N LEU A 366 -11.55 10.00 -1.37
CA LEU A 366 -11.55 8.73 -0.64
C LEU A 366 -12.52 8.73 0.53
N TYR A 367 -12.78 9.88 1.14
CA TYR A 367 -13.81 10.01 2.18
C TYR A 367 -15.22 9.77 1.66
N HIS A 368 -15.54 10.29 0.47
CA HIS A 368 -16.86 10.14 -0.14
C HIS A 368 -17.01 8.88 -1.00
N ASN A 369 -15.91 8.23 -1.38
CA ASN A 369 -15.87 7.06 -2.23
C ASN A 369 -14.96 5.99 -1.59
N PRO A 370 -15.37 5.37 -0.47
CA PRO A 370 -14.52 4.42 0.26
C PRO A 370 -14.10 3.21 -0.59
N ASP A 371 -14.91 2.75 -1.54
CA ASP A 371 -14.53 1.67 -2.46
C ASP A 371 -13.28 1.99 -3.29
N ASP A 372 -13.02 3.27 -3.56
CA ASP A 372 -11.83 3.69 -4.31
C ASP A 372 -10.56 3.69 -3.44
N LEU A 373 -10.68 3.58 -2.11
CA LEU A 373 -9.55 3.33 -1.21
C LEU A 373 -8.99 1.92 -1.39
N ASP A 374 -9.84 0.94 -1.64
CA ASP A 374 -9.44 -0.47 -1.81
C ASP A 374 -8.56 -0.69 -3.05
N LEU A 375 -8.64 0.21 -4.04
CA LEU A 375 -7.73 0.24 -5.18
C LEU A 375 -6.26 0.44 -4.75
N PHE A 376 -6.03 1.17 -3.65
CA PHE A 376 -4.71 1.39 -3.07
C PHE A 376 -4.40 0.42 -1.94
N ILE A 377 -5.30 0.33 -0.97
CA ILE A 377 -5.08 -0.34 0.31
C ILE A 377 -6.33 -1.12 0.67
N ARG A 378 -6.33 -2.41 0.34
CA ARG A 378 -7.36 -3.33 0.82
C ARG A 378 -7.21 -3.55 2.32
N ILE A 379 -8.17 -3.05 3.10
CA ILE A 379 -8.12 -3.16 4.56
C ILE A 379 -8.66 -4.53 4.96
N PRO A 380 -7.92 -5.34 5.73
CA PRO A 380 -8.43 -6.60 6.23
C PRO A 380 -9.51 -6.31 7.29
N HIS A 381 -10.77 -6.60 6.96
CA HIS A 381 -11.91 -6.21 7.80
C HIS A 381 -12.03 -7.07 9.07
N GLU A 382 -11.76 -8.38 9.01
CA GLU A 382 -11.96 -9.28 10.16
C GLU A 382 -10.85 -10.36 10.26
N PRO A 383 -10.08 -10.39 11.35
CA PRO A 383 -9.08 -11.42 11.58
C PRO A 383 -9.68 -12.83 11.73
N ALA A 384 -10.94 -12.93 12.21
CA ALA A 384 -11.66 -14.20 12.33
C ALA A 384 -11.94 -14.83 10.95
N GLY A 385 -12.48 -14.06 10.01
CA GLY A 385 -12.71 -14.54 8.64
C GLY A 385 -11.41 -14.92 7.91
N LEU A 386 -10.30 -14.22 8.18
CA LEU A 386 -8.98 -14.63 7.66
C LEU A 386 -8.52 -15.96 8.24
N LEU A 387 -8.74 -16.20 9.54
CA LEU A 387 -8.42 -17.48 10.16
C LEU A 387 -9.26 -18.61 9.55
N GLU A 388 -10.57 -18.42 9.38
CA GLU A 388 -11.46 -19.44 8.80
C GLU A 388 -11.01 -19.85 7.40
N ARG A 389 -10.63 -18.89 6.56
CA ARG A 389 -10.06 -19.17 5.24
C ARG A 389 -8.76 -19.96 5.31
N ILE A 390 -7.87 -19.61 6.23
CA ILE A 390 -6.63 -20.37 6.44
C ILE A 390 -6.93 -21.80 6.92
N GLN A 391 -7.90 -21.98 7.82
CA GLN A 391 -8.31 -23.29 8.33
C GLN A 391 -8.96 -24.17 7.26
N ALA A 392 -9.61 -23.58 6.25
CA ALA A 392 -10.09 -24.31 5.09
C ALA A 392 -8.94 -24.88 4.25
N ILE A 393 -7.79 -24.19 4.20
CA ILE A 393 -6.58 -24.60 3.46
C ILE A 393 -5.74 -25.60 4.27
N ASP A 394 -5.54 -25.31 5.56
CA ASP A 394 -4.79 -26.14 6.52
C ASP A 394 -5.68 -26.44 7.74
N PRO A 395 -6.40 -27.58 7.73
CA PRO A 395 -7.31 -27.95 8.83
C PRO A 395 -6.62 -28.16 10.19
N LYS A 396 -5.30 -28.29 10.23
CA LYS A 396 -4.53 -28.39 11.49
C LYS A 396 -4.14 -27.02 12.03
N PHE A 397 -4.46 -25.93 11.34
CA PHE A 397 -4.13 -24.59 11.75
C PHE A 397 -5.02 -24.13 12.92
N GLU A 398 -4.42 -23.92 14.08
CA GLU A 398 -5.11 -23.49 15.29
C GLU A 398 -5.08 -21.96 15.46
N ARG A 399 -5.99 -21.42 16.28
CA ARG A 399 -6.03 -19.98 16.64
C ARG A 399 -4.68 -19.45 17.14
N LYS A 400 -3.94 -20.25 17.90
CA LYS A 400 -2.61 -19.88 18.42
C LYS A 400 -1.59 -19.67 17.30
N HIS A 401 -1.68 -20.43 16.21
CA HIS A 401 -0.75 -20.35 15.08
C HIS A 401 -0.92 -19.04 14.30
N PHE A 402 -2.08 -18.39 14.39
CA PHE A 402 -2.33 -17.15 13.65
C PHE A 402 -1.42 -16.01 14.09
N GLY A 403 -1.17 -15.86 15.40
CA GLY A 403 -0.20 -14.88 15.89
C GLY A 403 1.23 -15.22 15.45
N VAL A 404 1.56 -16.52 15.46
CA VAL A 404 2.87 -17.04 15.06
C VAL A 404 3.14 -16.80 13.58
N LEU A 405 2.20 -17.15 12.69
CA LEU A 405 2.31 -16.92 11.25
C LEU A 405 2.64 -15.45 10.89
N LEU A 406 2.12 -14.51 11.70
CA LEU A 406 2.30 -13.07 11.49
C LEU A 406 3.48 -12.48 12.27
N GLY A 407 4.36 -13.31 12.82
CA GLY A 407 5.60 -12.89 13.48
C GLY A 407 5.42 -12.37 14.91
N ALA A 408 4.36 -12.80 15.59
CA ALA A 408 4.12 -12.59 17.01
C ALA A 408 4.00 -13.92 17.76
N GLY A 409 3.55 -13.91 19.01
CA GLY A 409 3.34 -15.10 19.83
C GLY A 409 1.89 -15.62 19.83
N PRO A 410 1.63 -16.79 20.43
CA PRO A 410 0.31 -17.43 20.53
C PRO A 410 -0.79 -16.52 21.08
N VAL A 411 -0.46 -15.75 22.11
CA VAL A 411 -1.39 -14.82 22.78
C VAL A 411 -1.93 -13.76 21.81
N ALA A 412 -1.10 -13.31 20.87
CA ALA A 412 -1.54 -12.38 19.84
C ALA A 412 -2.60 -13.02 18.93
N GLY A 413 -2.42 -14.29 18.54
CA GLY A 413 -3.40 -15.03 17.74
C GLY A 413 -4.76 -15.15 18.43
N TYR A 414 -4.77 -15.49 19.73
CA TYR A 414 -6.01 -15.52 20.51
C TYR A 414 -6.68 -14.14 20.63
N ASN A 415 -5.90 -13.08 20.87
CA ASN A 415 -6.44 -11.73 21.00
C ASN A 415 -6.98 -11.19 19.68
N MET A 416 -6.30 -11.48 18.56
CA MET A 416 -6.73 -11.04 17.23
C MET A 416 -8.04 -11.69 16.79
N THR A 417 -8.31 -12.91 17.26
CA THR A 417 -9.47 -13.72 16.83
C THR A 417 -10.65 -13.60 17.80
N LYS A 418 -10.66 -12.63 18.70
CA LYS A 418 -11.84 -12.30 19.52
C LYS A 418 -12.86 -11.53 18.67
N ALA A 419 -14.13 -11.58 19.07
CA ALA A 419 -15.17 -10.76 18.46
C ALA A 419 -14.77 -9.27 18.45
N ASP A 420 -15.11 -8.56 17.37
CA ASP A 420 -14.84 -7.13 17.15
C ASP A 420 -13.36 -6.71 17.21
N SER A 421 -12.43 -7.67 17.13
CA SER A 421 -11.00 -7.37 17.16
C SER A 421 -10.50 -6.92 15.80
N MET A 422 -9.74 -5.82 15.78
CA MET A 422 -9.06 -5.35 14.58
C MET A 422 -7.69 -5.99 14.42
N VAL A 423 -7.20 -6.07 13.18
CA VAL A 423 -5.81 -6.49 12.91
C VAL A 423 -4.84 -5.48 13.56
N PRO A 424 -3.95 -5.92 14.47
CA PRO A 424 -2.95 -5.07 15.08
C PRO A 424 -1.95 -4.51 14.06
N ALA A 425 -1.35 -3.36 14.38
CA ALA A 425 -0.43 -2.69 13.47
C ALA A 425 0.74 -3.59 12.99
N PHE A 426 1.31 -4.44 13.85
CA PHE A 426 2.44 -5.30 13.46
C PHE A 426 2.05 -6.35 12.39
N ALA A 427 0.82 -6.87 12.45
CA ALA A 427 0.30 -7.92 11.57
C ALA A 427 -0.34 -7.38 10.29
N ARG A 428 -0.59 -6.07 10.24
CA ARG A 428 -1.49 -5.45 9.28
C ARG A 428 -1.13 -5.73 7.82
N ARG A 429 0.13 -5.61 7.43
CA ARG A 429 0.53 -5.85 6.04
C ARG A 429 0.36 -7.30 5.62
N ALA A 430 0.80 -8.25 6.45
CA ALA A 430 0.66 -9.67 6.16
C ALA A 430 -0.82 -10.06 6.06
N ALA A 431 -1.68 -9.51 6.93
CA ALA A 431 -3.12 -9.69 6.83
C ALA A 431 -3.72 -9.07 5.55
N THR A 432 -3.26 -7.87 5.13
CA THR A 432 -3.65 -7.28 3.83
C THR A 432 -3.26 -8.17 2.65
N LEU A 433 -2.05 -8.75 2.67
CA LEU A 433 -1.60 -9.67 1.63
C LEU A 433 -2.48 -10.92 1.55
N LEU A 434 -2.75 -11.55 2.69
CA LEU A 434 -3.67 -12.68 2.78
C LEU A 434 -5.06 -12.30 2.25
N ALA A 435 -5.64 -11.20 2.73
CA ALA A 435 -6.96 -10.73 2.30
C ALA A 435 -7.03 -10.45 0.80
N ARG A 436 -5.93 -9.98 0.19
CA ARG A 436 -5.88 -9.66 -1.24
C ARG A 436 -5.75 -10.90 -2.12
N HIS A 437 -4.89 -11.85 -1.74
CA HIS A 437 -4.49 -12.95 -2.61
C HIS A 437 -5.30 -14.24 -2.40
N LEU A 438 -5.88 -14.46 -1.22
CA LEU A 438 -6.70 -15.64 -0.93
C LEU A 438 -8.02 -15.71 -1.71
N ASP A 439 -8.43 -14.65 -2.40
CA ASP A 439 -9.56 -14.73 -3.34
C ASP A 439 -9.17 -15.40 -4.67
N THR A 440 -7.86 -15.50 -4.96
CA THR A 440 -7.34 -15.96 -6.25
C THR A 440 -6.43 -17.19 -6.15
N SER A 441 -5.69 -17.35 -5.06
CA SER A 441 -4.80 -18.50 -4.84
C SER A 441 -4.50 -18.69 -3.35
N ASP A 442 -4.39 -19.96 -2.95
CA ASP A 442 -3.99 -20.37 -1.61
C ASP A 442 -2.47 -20.23 -1.38
N ASP A 443 -1.68 -19.98 -2.43
CA ASP A 443 -0.21 -19.96 -2.38
C ASP A 443 0.33 -18.93 -1.39
N ILE A 444 -0.33 -17.79 -1.24
CA ILE A 444 0.10 -16.74 -0.30
C ILE A 444 0.19 -17.25 1.15
N TYR A 445 -0.71 -18.15 1.55
CA TYR A 445 -0.66 -18.76 2.88
C TYR A 445 0.61 -19.60 3.02
N TRP A 446 0.89 -20.47 2.05
CA TRP A 446 2.06 -21.34 2.07
C TRP A 446 3.37 -20.55 1.98
N HIS A 447 3.43 -19.50 1.16
CA HIS A 447 4.60 -18.62 1.04
C HIS A 447 4.88 -17.84 2.34
N LEU A 448 3.84 -17.35 3.03
CA LEU A 448 3.99 -16.72 4.34
C LEU A 448 4.45 -17.72 5.41
N ARG A 449 3.87 -18.92 5.40
CA ARG A 449 4.27 -20.01 6.30
C ARG A 449 5.75 -20.37 6.10
N GLU A 450 6.17 -20.52 4.84
CA GLU A 450 7.56 -20.81 4.50
C GLU A 450 8.50 -19.68 4.94
N ALA A 451 8.11 -18.40 4.74
CA ALA A 451 8.90 -17.27 5.21
C ALA A 451 9.05 -17.26 6.74
N ALA A 452 8.00 -17.64 7.49
CA ALA A 452 8.03 -17.79 8.94
C ALA A 452 8.94 -18.94 9.39
N GLU A 453 8.82 -20.12 8.78
CA GLU A 453 9.66 -21.29 9.08
C GLU A 453 11.13 -21.04 8.72
N ALA A 454 11.41 -20.35 7.61
CA ALA A 454 12.76 -19.96 7.21
C ALA A 454 13.39 -18.98 8.21
N GLU A 455 12.62 -18.01 8.71
CA GLU A 455 13.10 -17.11 9.76
C GLU A 455 13.34 -17.83 11.08
N ALA A 456 12.45 -18.75 11.49
CA ALA A 456 12.64 -19.55 12.68
C ALA A 456 13.91 -20.41 12.59
N LYS A 457 14.14 -21.07 11.44
CA LYS A 457 15.36 -21.83 11.19
C LYS A 457 16.62 -20.97 11.29
N ALA A 458 16.58 -19.77 10.72
CA ALA A 458 17.70 -18.84 10.81
C ALA A 458 17.99 -18.41 12.26
N ARG A 459 16.97 -18.42 13.11
CA ARG A 459 17.07 -18.20 14.57
C ARG A 459 17.39 -19.46 15.39
N GLY A 460 17.74 -20.56 14.74
CA GLY A 460 18.08 -21.82 15.43
C GLY A 460 16.87 -22.62 15.94
N LEU A 461 15.66 -22.34 15.45
CA LEU A 461 14.44 -23.09 15.79
C LEU A 461 14.03 -24.03 14.65
N SER A 462 13.55 -25.23 14.99
CA SER A 462 12.86 -26.09 14.03
C SER A 462 11.43 -25.60 13.76
N ALA A 463 10.84 -26.02 12.63
CA ALA A 463 9.44 -25.71 12.32
C ALA A 463 8.48 -26.24 13.40
N SER A 464 8.71 -27.45 13.93
CA SER A 464 7.89 -27.99 15.03
C SER A 464 7.95 -27.07 16.25
N GLN A 465 9.15 -26.68 16.68
CA GLN A 465 9.31 -25.77 17.84
C GLN A 465 8.59 -24.44 17.63
N LEU A 466 8.63 -23.87 16.42
CA LEU A 466 7.91 -22.63 16.10
C LEU A 466 6.39 -22.81 16.28
N TRP A 467 5.80 -23.86 15.72
CA TRP A 467 4.34 -24.03 15.72
C TRP A 467 3.80 -24.57 17.05
N ASP A 468 4.57 -25.43 17.73
CA ASP A 468 4.19 -26.03 19.01
C ASP A 468 4.28 -25.03 20.16
N ASN A 469 5.40 -24.30 20.25
CA ASN A 469 5.68 -23.37 21.36
C ASN A 469 5.26 -21.93 21.03
N GLY A 470 5.29 -21.54 19.75
CA GLY A 470 5.00 -20.17 19.30
C GLY A 470 6.05 -19.14 19.71
N THR A 471 7.27 -19.57 20.04
CA THR A 471 8.37 -18.70 20.44
C THR A 471 9.28 -18.37 19.25
N TRP A 472 9.85 -17.16 19.26
CA TRP A 472 10.80 -16.68 18.24
C TRP A 472 12.25 -16.66 18.73
N HIS A 473 12.50 -17.28 19.89
CA HIS A 473 13.79 -17.39 20.55
C HIS A 473 13.98 -18.84 21.04
N PRO A 474 15.19 -19.42 20.89
CA PRO A 474 15.52 -20.73 21.47
C PRO A 474 15.33 -20.74 23.00
N SER A 475 14.65 -21.76 23.51
CA SER A 475 14.59 -22.07 24.93
C SER A 475 16.02 -22.37 25.43
N GLY A 476 16.57 -21.48 26.24
CA GLY A 476 17.98 -21.43 26.65
C GLY A 476 18.56 -20.02 26.69
N HIS A 477 17.89 -19.02 26.11
CA HIS A 477 18.27 -17.60 26.27
C HIS A 477 17.62 -16.92 27.48
N ASP A 478 16.74 -17.61 28.20
CA ASP A 478 15.98 -17.10 29.37
C ASP A 478 16.34 -17.79 30.71
N ASP A 479 17.14 -18.88 30.74
CA ASP A 479 17.26 -19.74 31.95
C ASP A 479 18.70 -20.23 32.29
N SER A 480 19.77 -19.51 31.95
CA SER A 480 21.16 -20.01 32.21
C SER A 480 22.04 -19.10 33.08
N GLU A 481 21.46 -18.41 34.06
CA GLU A 481 22.23 -17.82 35.18
C GLU A 481 21.65 -18.16 36.57
N ASP A 482 20.81 -19.19 36.68
CA ASP A 482 20.37 -19.74 37.97
C ASP A 482 20.80 -21.22 38.04
N ASP A 483 22.10 -21.46 38.14
CA ASP A 483 22.63 -22.74 38.61
C ASP A 483 23.01 -22.52 40.08
N ASP A 484 22.04 -22.76 40.97
CA ASP A 484 22.21 -22.80 42.42
C ASP A 484 23.23 -23.89 42.77
N SER A 485 24.51 -23.52 42.80
CA SER A 485 25.57 -24.28 43.44
C SER A 485 25.93 -23.63 44.78
N ASP A 486 24.97 -23.53 45.70
CA ASP A 486 25.30 -23.37 47.11
C ASP A 486 25.03 -24.69 47.82
N GLN A 487 26.14 -25.42 48.00
CA GLN A 487 26.25 -26.58 48.87
C GLN A 487 25.82 -26.20 50.28
N ASP A 488 24.88 -26.99 50.82
CA ASP A 488 24.60 -27.09 52.24
C ASP A 488 25.88 -27.38 53.02
N ASP A 489 26.40 -26.38 53.73
CA ASP A 489 27.40 -26.60 54.79
C ASP A 489 27.15 -25.64 55.95
N PHE A 490 26.25 -26.05 56.85
CA PHE A 490 26.29 -25.62 58.25
C PHE A 490 25.97 -26.82 59.13
N GLY A 491 27.04 -27.44 59.63
CA GLY A 491 27.02 -28.35 60.76
C GLY A 491 26.77 -27.63 62.08
N ASP A 492 26.39 -28.46 63.06
CA ASP A 492 26.16 -28.17 64.48
C ASP A 492 27.28 -27.35 65.15
N ASP A 493 26.90 -26.28 65.84
CA ASP A 493 27.03 -26.09 67.31
C ASP A 493 26.45 -24.73 67.76
#